data_AF-I4D4E0-F1
#
_entry.id   AF-I4D4E0-F1
#
_cell.length_a   1.000
_cell.length_b   1.000
_cell.length_c   1.000
_cell.angle_alpha   90.00
_cell.angle_beta   90.00
_cell.angle_gamma   90.00
#
_symmetry.space_group_name_H-M   'P 1'
#
loop_
_entity.id
_entity.type
_entity.pdbx_description
1 polymer ?
#
loop_
_entity_poly.entity_id
_entity_poly.type
_entity_poly.pdbx_seq_one_letter_code
_entity_poly.pdbx_strand_id
1 'polypeptide(L)' 'MIISTVKRGMVLAKRKWTIEEVEEYRRDHNQYFFYYNKEDANFLVPKANGLGKTNNWAHPLSGVIVIVVLALMVYHAFFK' A
#
# COMPACT_ATOMS: atom_id res chain seq x y z
N MET A 1 -11.42 -33.93 8.67
CA MET A 1 -11.00 -32.57 9.12
C MET A 1 -9.49 -32.46 8.89
N ILE A 2 -9.07 -32.22 7.64
CA ILE A 2 -7.65 -32.19 7.22
C ILE A 2 -7.47 -31.06 6.21
N ILE A 3 -7.72 -29.79 6.58
CA ILE A 3 -7.32 -28.66 5.74
C ILE A 3 -7.02 -27.42 6.61
N SER A 4 -6.24 -27.56 7.69
CA SER A 4 -5.88 -26.42 8.55
C SER A 4 -4.40 -25.98 8.47
N THR A 5 -3.57 -26.54 7.57
CA THR A 5 -2.11 -26.36 7.72
C THR A 5 -1.28 -26.26 6.43
N VAL A 6 -1.82 -25.78 5.31
CA VAL A 6 -1.01 -25.63 4.06
C VAL A 6 -1.19 -24.27 3.35
N LYS A 7 -1.16 -23.16 4.10
CA LYS A 7 -0.98 -21.82 3.50
C LYS A 7 0.06 -20.96 4.24
N ARG A 8 1.12 -21.60 4.73
CA ARG A 8 2.36 -20.91 5.12
C ARG A 8 3.42 -21.26 4.07
N GLY A 9 3.85 -20.28 3.26
CA GLY A 9 5.16 -20.35 2.61
C GLY A 9 5.23 -20.49 1.09
N MET A 10 4.22 -20.08 0.32
CA MET A 10 4.43 -19.75 -1.10
C MET A 10 4.23 -18.25 -1.29
N VAL A 11 5.30 -17.55 -1.67
CA VAL A 11 5.20 -16.17 -2.17
C VAL A 11 4.45 -16.23 -3.49
N LEU A 12 3.11 -16.20 -3.44
CA LEU A 12 2.36 -15.85 -4.64
C LEU A 12 2.83 -14.44 -5.02
N ALA A 13 3.31 -14.27 -6.25
CA ALA A 13 3.56 -12.94 -6.79
C ALA A 13 2.31 -12.10 -6.55
N LYS A 14 2.45 -10.99 -5.80
CA LYS A 14 1.32 -10.15 -5.47
C LYS A 14 0.68 -9.66 -6.77
N ARG A 15 -0.63 -9.83 -6.92
CA ARG A 15 -1.37 -9.30 -8.07
C ARG A 15 -1.83 -7.88 -7.78
N LYS A 16 -2.11 -7.13 -8.84
CA LYS A 16 -2.83 -5.85 -8.73
C LYS A 16 -4.31 -6.12 -8.48
N TRP A 17 -4.88 -5.38 -7.55
CA TRP A 17 -6.32 -5.45 -7.26
C TRP A 17 -7.10 -4.52 -8.19
N THR A 18 -8.36 -4.88 -8.44
CA THR A 18 -9.30 -4.01 -9.18
C THR A 18 -9.79 -2.87 -8.29
N ILE A 19 -10.48 -1.91 -8.87
CA ILE A 19 -11.02 -0.76 -8.12
C ILE A 19 -12.09 -1.25 -7.12
N GLU A 20 -12.88 -2.24 -7.51
CA GLU A 20 -13.94 -2.83 -6.69
C GLU A 20 -13.35 -3.53 -5.47
N GLU A 21 -12.29 -4.32 -5.66
CA GLU A 21 -11.59 -5.02 -4.57
C GLU A 21 -10.90 -4.04 -3.61
N VAL A 22 -10.30 -2.96 -4.15
CA VAL A 22 -9.71 -1.88 -3.35
C VAL A 22 -10.79 -1.22 -2.48
N GLU A 23 -11.96 -0.97 -3.05
CA GLU A 23 -13.04 -0.26 -2.35
C GLU A 23 -13.74 -1.16 -1.33
N GLU A 24 -13.89 -2.45 -1.62
CA GLU A 24 -14.34 -3.45 -0.65
C GLU A 24 -13.38 -3.54 0.55
N TYR A 25 -12.08 -3.72 0.29
CA TYR A 25 -11.08 -3.76 1.34
C TYR A 25 -11.07 -2.50 2.20
N ARG A 26 -11.21 -1.34 1.57
CA ARG A 26 -11.27 -0.05 2.26
C ARG A 26 -12.44 0.03 3.22
N ARG A 27 -13.63 -0.44 2.82
CA ARG A 27 -14.81 -0.51 3.69
C ARG A 27 -14.58 -1.47 4.86
N ASP A 28 -14.07 -2.66 4.59
CA ASP A 28 -13.88 -3.70 5.62
C ASP A 28 -12.83 -3.31 6.67
N HIS A 29 -11.84 -2.51 6.28
CA HIS A 29 -10.72 -2.09 7.14
C HIS A 29 -10.81 -0.63 7.59
N ASN A 30 -11.90 0.08 7.29
CA ASN A 30 -12.10 1.50 7.61
C ASN A 30 -10.97 2.43 7.11
N GLN A 31 -10.43 2.17 5.91
CA GLN A 31 -9.24 2.84 5.37
C GLN A 31 -9.55 4.01 4.41
N TYR A 32 -10.38 4.97 4.83
CA TYR A 32 -10.85 6.04 3.93
C TYR A 32 -9.84 7.18 3.69
N PHE A 33 -8.93 7.43 4.65
CA PHE A 33 -7.93 8.51 4.55
C PHE A 33 -6.60 8.05 3.91
N PHE A 34 -6.11 6.89 4.32
CA PHE A 34 -4.90 6.26 3.78
C PHE A 34 -5.22 4.82 3.38
N TYR A 35 -4.50 4.29 2.39
CA TYR A 35 -4.66 2.91 1.92
C TYR A 35 -3.40 2.11 2.28
N TYR A 36 -3.58 0.98 2.96
CA TYR A 36 -2.54 0.08 3.37
C TYR A 36 -3.02 -1.36 3.20
N ASN A 37 -2.61 -2.00 2.10
CA ASN A 37 -2.94 -3.38 1.78
C ASN A 37 -1.69 -4.13 1.33
N LYS A 38 -1.24 -5.10 2.15
CA LYS A 38 -0.05 -5.92 1.87
C LYS A 38 -0.28 -6.93 0.74
N GLU A 39 -1.52 -7.26 0.43
CA GLU A 39 -1.89 -8.26 -0.59
C GLU A 39 -2.08 -7.63 -1.97
N ASP A 40 -2.26 -6.31 -2.03
CA ASP A 40 -2.40 -5.53 -3.25
C ASP A 40 -1.05 -5.04 -3.77
N ALA A 41 -0.71 -5.42 -5.01
CA ALA A 41 0.50 -4.97 -5.70
C ALA A 41 0.37 -3.58 -6.36
N ASN A 42 -0.79 -2.92 -6.30
CA ASN A 42 -0.91 -1.55 -6.77
C ASN A 42 -0.07 -0.61 -5.91
N PHE A 43 0.79 0.19 -6.55
CA PHE A 43 1.48 1.30 -5.89
C PHE A 43 0.56 2.49 -5.65
N LEU A 44 -0.32 2.79 -6.61
CA LEU A 44 -1.32 3.85 -6.53
C LEU A 44 -2.72 3.28 -6.75
N VAL A 45 -3.67 3.70 -5.92
CA VAL A 45 -5.09 3.34 -6.03
C VAL A 45 -5.97 4.58 -6.01
N PRO A 46 -7.22 4.55 -6.48
CA PRO A 46 -8.15 5.68 -6.35
C PRO A 46 -8.34 6.11 -4.89
N LYS A 47 -8.47 7.43 -4.65
CA LYS A 47 -8.88 7.95 -3.34
C LYS A 47 -10.34 7.58 -3.07
N ALA A 48 -10.70 7.43 -1.79
CA ALA A 48 -12.06 7.12 -1.35
C ALA A 48 -13.09 8.17 -1.79
N ASN A 49 -12.68 9.43 -1.90
CA ASN A 49 -13.53 10.53 -2.35
C ASN A 49 -13.69 10.59 -3.89
N GLY A 50 -13.12 9.62 -4.63
CA GLY A 50 -13.19 9.56 -6.09
C GLY A 50 -12.27 10.54 -6.83
N LEU A 51 -11.53 11.41 -6.13
CA LEU A 51 -10.69 12.43 -6.77
C LEU A 51 -9.21 12.08 -6.67
N GLY A 52 -8.62 11.70 -7.80
CA GLY A 52 -7.19 11.40 -7.90
C GLY A 52 -6.80 10.05 -7.30
N LYS A 53 -5.49 9.88 -7.04
CA LYS A 53 -4.91 8.62 -6.54
C LYS A 53 -4.23 8.82 -5.19
N THR A 54 -4.11 7.74 -4.43
CA THR A 54 -3.35 7.66 -3.19
C THR A 54 -2.37 6.50 -3.25
N ASN A 55 -1.28 6.63 -2.52
CA ASN A 55 -0.26 5.61 -2.38
C ASN A 55 -0.77 4.43 -1.52
N ASN A 56 -0.49 3.20 -1.94
CA ASN A 56 -0.60 2.03 -1.07
C ASN A 56 0.63 1.96 -0.17
N TRP A 57 0.49 2.37 1.09
CA TRP A 57 1.61 2.44 2.03
C TRP A 57 2.23 1.09 2.42
N ALA A 58 1.64 -0.03 1.99
CA ALA A 58 2.23 -1.36 2.12
C ALA A 58 3.13 -1.77 0.94
N HIS A 59 3.17 -0.98 -0.15
CA HIS A 59 4.00 -1.27 -1.31
C HIS A 59 5.48 -0.93 -1.02
N PRO A 60 6.45 -1.79 -1.41
CA PRO A 60 7.87 -1.55 -1.10
C PRO A 60 8.40 -0.20 -1.59
N LEU A 61 7.97 0.25 -2.78
CA LEU A 61 8.34 1.56 -3.32
C LEU A 61 7.82 2.75 -2.49
N SER A 62 6.79 2.58 -1.66
CA SER A 62 6.32 3.67 -0.79
C SER A 62 7.34 4.03 0.28
N GLY A 63 8.18 3.08 0.70
CA GLY A 63 9.31 3.35 1.58
C GLY A 63 10.33 4.29 0.93
N VAL A 64 10.48 4.25 -0.39
CA VAL A 64 11.36 5.17 -1.13
C VAL A 64 10.87 6.61 -1.00
N ILE A 65 9.55 6.85 -0.99
CA ILE A 65 8.98 8.19 -0.77
C ILE A 65 9.45 8.73 0.60
N VAL A 66 9.36 7.91 1.64
CA VAL A 66 9.79 8.29 3.00
C VAL A 66 11.28 8.60 3.02
N ILE A 67 12.11 7.75 2.42
CA ILE A 67 13.57 7.96 2.34
C ILE A 67 13.90 9.28 1.64
N VAL A 68 13.24 9.58 0.51
CA VAL A 68 13.47 10.83 -0.24
C VAL A 68 13.10 12.04 0.61
N VAL A 69 11.95 12.03 1.30
CA VAL A 69 11.54 13.14 2.17
C VAL A 69 12.55 13.35 3.30
N LEU A 70 12.99 12.28 3.97
CA LEU A 70 13.99 12.36 5.03
C LEU A 70 15.34 12.87 4.51
N ALA A 71 15.78 12.39 3.34
CA ALA A 71 17.02 12.84 2.72
C ALA A 71 16.98 14.34 2.38
N LEU A 72 15.85 14.83 1.85
CA LEU A 72 15.66 16.26 1.59
C LEU A 72 15.67 17.10 2.87
N MET A 73 15.07 16.60 3.96
CA MET A 73 15.11 17.27 5.26
C MET A 73 16.54 17.35 5.81
N VAL A 74 17.29 16.25 5.78
CA VAL A 74 18.70 16.21 6.20
C VAL A 74 19.53 17.14 5.33
N TYR A 75 19.36 17.07 4.00
CA TYR A 75 20.06 17.96 3.08
C TYR A 75 19.79 19.43 3.41
N HIS A 76 18.53 19.78 3.62
CA HIS A 76 18.16 21.15 3.99
C HIS A 76 18.73 21.57 5.34
N ALA A 77 18.76 20.69 6.34
CA ALA A 77 19.24 21.03 7.67
C ALA A 77 20.76 21.26 7.76
N PHE A 78 21.54 20.62 6.87
CA PHE A 78 23.01 20.64 6.96
C PHE A 78 23.72 21.36 5.80
N PHE A 79 23.09 21.54 4.64
CA PHE A 79 23.76 22.01 3.42
C PHE A 79 23.11 23.23 2.75
N LYS A 80 21.99 23.73 3.28
CA LYS A 80 21.29 24.93 2.82
C LYS A 80 20.92 25.80 4.01
#